data_AF-X0YJ41-F1
#
_entry.id   AF-X0YJ41-F1
#
_cell.length_a   1.000
_cell.length_b   1.000
_cell.length_c   1.000
_cell.angle_alpha   90.00
_cell.angle_beta   90.00
_cell.angle_gamma   90.00
#
_symmetry.space_group_name_H-M   'P 1'
#
loop_
_entity.id
_entity.type
_entity.pdbx_description
1 polymer ?
#
loop_
_entity_poly.entity_id
_entity_poly.type
_entity_poly.pdbx_seq_one_letter_code
_entity_poly.pdbx_strand_id
1 'polypeptide(L)'
;MPNRQALFDIGIAGPFVGLVLTIPTIIIGLKLSEVAVISEIEGPVIPLGSSILFSLIEKIMFGHLSEGQDIILHPIAYAGWVGLFVTALNLLPV
;
A
#
# COMPACT_ATOMS: atom_id res chain seq x y z
N MET A 1 -5.52 6.75 38.18
CA MET A 1 -4.15 6.49 37.69
C MET A 1 -4.28 6.04 36.24
N PRO A 2 -3.71 6.74 35.25
CA PRO A 2 -3.80 6.30 33.85
C PRO A 2 -3.06 4.96 33.73
N ASN A 3 -3.78 3.91 33.34
CA ASN A 3 -3.20 2.59 33.16
C ASN A 3 -2.36 2.59 31.87
N ARG A 4 -1.13 2.06 31.91
CA ARG A 4 -0.23 1.99 30.73
C ARG A 4 -0.87 1.24 29.56
N GLN A 5 -1.78 0.31 29.84
CA GLN A 5 -2.59 -0.38 28.84
C GLN A 5 -3.52 0.57 28.07
N ALA A 6 -4.16 1.51 28.75
CA ALA A 6 -5.07 2.46 28.08
C ALA A 6 -4.31 3.39 27.12
N LEU A 7 -3.07 3.77 27.43
CA LEU A 7 -2.22 4.55 26.53
C LEU A 7 -1.76 3.73 25.30
N PHE A 8 -1.48 2.44 25.50
CA PHE A 8 -1.13 1.51 24.42
C PHE A 8 -2.31 1.25 23.47
N ASP A 9 -3.52 1.05 24.02
CA ASP A 9 -4.74 0.84 23.26
C ASP A 9 -5.10 2.06 22.39
N ILE A 10 -4.93 3.27 22.95
CA ILE A 10 -5.13 4.53 22.21
C ILE A 10 -4.08 4.71 21.11
N GLY A 11 -2.82 4.36 21.38
CA GLY A 11 -1.72 4.49 20.43
C GLY A 11 -1.84 3.56 19.21
N ILE A 12 -2.36 2.35 19.39
CA ILE A 12 -2.50 1.35 18.31
C ILE A 12 -3.78 1.53 17.52
N ALA A 13 -4.85 2.06 18.13
CA ALA A 13 -6.13 2.25 17.45
C ALA A 13 -6.00 3.09 16.17
N GLY A 14 -5.17 4.15 16.18
CA GLY A 14 -4.96 5.02 15.01
C GLY A 14 -4.39 4.28 13.80
N PRO A 15 -3.17 3.70 13.90
CA PRO A 15 -2.57 2.93 12.81
C PRO A 15 -3.43 1.74 12.37
N PHE A 16 -4.11 1.08 13.30
CA PHE A 16 -4.95 -0.06 12.97
C PHE A 16 -6.17 0.33 12.13
N VAL A 17 -6.87 1.42 12.49
CA VAL A 17 -7.97 1.96 11.69
C VAL A 17 -7.48 2.39 10.30
N GLY A 18 -6.32 3.05 10.22
CA GLY A 18 -5.69 3.41 8.95
C GLY A 18 -5.42 2.19 8.06
N LEU A 19 -4.91 1.11 8.64
CA LEU A 19 -4.65 -0.14 7.92
C LEU A 19 -5.94 -0.78 7.39
N VAL A 20 -7.00 -0.82 8.20
CA VAL A 20 -8.30 -1.40 7.83
C VAL A 20 -8.93 -0.69 6.63
N LEU A 21 -8.74 0.62 6.50
CA LEU A 21 -9.21 1.38 5.33
C LEU A 21 -8.25 1.27 4.14
N THR A 22 -6.95 1.15 4.42
CA THR A 22 -5.92 1.11 3.38
C THR A 22 -5.95 -0.21 2.59
N ILE A 23 -6.10 -1.35 3.27
CA ILE A 23 -6.15 -2.67 2.61
C ILE A 23 -7.23 -2.75 1.51
N PRO A 24 -8.52 -2.44 1.76
CA PRO A 24 -9.53 -2.50 0.72
C PRO A 24 -9.28 -1.46 -0.38
N THR A 25 -8.73 -0.29 -0.04
CA THR A 25 -8.35 0.72 -1.04
C THR A 25 -7.28 0.20 -1.98
N ILE A 26 -6.25 -0.47 -1.47
CA ILE A 26 -5.22 -1.13 -2.30
C ILE A 26 -5.85 -2.22 -3.16
N ILE A 27 -6.69 -3.08 -2.60
CA ILE A 27 -7.31 -4.18 -3.34
C ILE A 27 -8.17 -3.62 -4.49
N ILE A 28 -8.99 -2.61 -4.23
CA ILE A 28 -9.82 -1.97 -5.26
C ILE A 28 -8.94 -1.29 -6.30
N GLY A 29 -7.92 -0.55 -5.87
CA GLY A 29 -7.00 0.13 -6.76
C GLY A 29 -6.27 -0.85 -7.67
N LEU A 30 -5.71 -1.91 -7.11
CA LEU A 30 -5.01 -2.95 -7.87
C LEU A 30 -5.94 -3.71 -8.81
N LYS A 31 -7.22 -3.94 -8.45
CA LYS A 31 -8.20 -4.53 -9.38
C LYS A 31 -8.48 -3.65 -10.60
N LEU A 32 -8.27 -2.34 -10.48
CA LEU A 32 -8.42 -1.36 -11.56
C LEU A 32 -7.09 -1.06 -12.26
N SER A 33 -5.98 -1.60 -11.76
CA SER A 33 -4.66 -1.47 -12.37
C SER A 33 -4.49 -2.46 -13.52
N GLU A 34 -3.58 -2.14 -14.42
CA GLU A 34 -3.32 -2.96 -15.61
C GLU A 34 -1.86 -3.43 -15.62
N VAL A 35 -1.62 -4.65 -16.12
CA VAL A 35 -0.26 -5.16 -16.34
C VAL A 35 0.18 -4.73 -17.73
N ALA A 36 1.31 -4.02 -17.82
CA ALA A 36 1.86 -3.54 -19.07
C ALA A 36 3.31 -4.00 -19.25
N VAL A 37 3.74 -4.05 -20.50
CA VAL A 37 5.13 -4.32 -20.86
C VAL A 37 5.91 -3.02 -20.78
N ILE A 38 6.96 -2.96 -19.97
CA ILE A 38 7.70 -1.73 -19.63
C ILE A 38 8.22 -1.02 -20.90
N SER A 39 8.62 -1.77 -21.92
CA SER A 39 9.11 -1.20 -23.19
C SER A 39 8.04 -0.51 -24.04
N GLU A 40 6.77 -0.76 -23.77
CA GLU A 40 5.62 -0.19 -24.50
C GLU A 40 5.00 1.02 -23.76
N ILE A 41 5.49 1.33 -22.56
CA ILE A 41 4.95 2.44 -21.77
C ILE A 41 5.53 3.76 -22.29
N GLU A 42 4.69 4.52 -23.00
CA GLU A 42 5.02 5.88 -23.43
C GLU A 42 4.74 6.88 -22.29
N GLY A 43 5.80 7.43 -21.71
CA GLY A 43 5.70 8.50 -20.71
C GLY A 43 6.62 8.32 -19.50
N PRO A 44 6.64 9.30 -18.58
CA PRO A 44 7.43 9.19 -17.36
C PRO A 44 6.82 8.14 -16.42
N VAL A 45 7.51 7.00 -16.27
CA VAL A 45 7.20 5.99 -15.25
C VAL A 45 7.87 6.40 -13.96
N ILE A 46 7.08 6.57 -12.90
CA ILE A 46 7.59 6.86 -11.55
C ILE A 46 7.65 5.54 -10.80
N PRO A 47 8.84 4.96 -10.59
CA PRO A 47 8.97 3.77 -9.77
C PRO A 47 8.61 4.13 -8.33
N LEU A 48 7.59 3.47 -7.80
CA LEU A 48 7.27 3.57 -6.37
C LEU A 48 8.12 2.60 -5.57
N GLY A 49 8.62 3.04 -4.42
CA GLY A 49 9.13 2.10 -3.43
C GLY A 49 7.99 1.24 -2.90
N SER A 50 8.11 -0.09 -2.92
CA SER A 50 7.06 -0.97 -2.40
C SER A 50 7.27 -1.29 -0.92
N SER A 51 6.17 -1.29 -0.16
CA SER A 51 6.19 -1.79 1.22
C SER A 51 5.91 -3.29 1.23
N ILE A 52 6.36 -4.00 2.28
CA ILE A 52 6.13 -5.45 2.42
C ILE A 52 4.65 -5.81 2.27
N LEU A 53 3.76 -5.04 2.89
CA LEU A 53 2.32 -5.29 2.79
C LEU A 53 1.79 -5.03 1.38
N PHE A 54 2.23 -3.95 0.73
CA PHE A 54 1.83 -3.66 -0.65
C PHE A 54 2.29 -4.77 -1.60
N SER A 55 3.57 -5.16 -1.56
CA SER A 55 4.13 -6.24 -2.38
C SER A 55 3.45 -7.58 -2.14
N LEU A 56 3.05 -7.87 -0.89
CA LEU A 56 2.34 -9.10 -0.56
C LEU A 56 0.93 -9.12 -1.18
N ILE A 57 0.18 -8.02 -1.09
CA ILE A 57 -1.15 -7.92 -1.71
C ILE A 57 -1.03 -7.99 -3.24
N GLU A 58 -0.07 -7.27 -3.81
CA GLU A 58 0.24 -7.29 -5.25
C GLU A 58 0.55 -8.71 -5.74
N LYS A 59 1.45 -9.41 -5.04
CA LYS A 59 1.81 -10.81 -5.34
C LYS A 59 0.63 -11.76 -5.20
N ILE A 60 -0.26 -11.55 -4.23
CA ILE A 60 -1.48 -12.36 -4.09
C ILE A 60 -2.43 -12.14 -5.26
N MET A 61 -2.54 -10.91 -5.76
CA MET A 61 -3.49 -10.54 -6.81
C MET A 61 -3.00 -10.87 -8.22
N PHE A 62 -1.72 -10.61 -8.51
CA PHE A 62 -1.14 -10.73 -9.85
C PHE A 62 -0.16 -11.90 -9.98
N GLY A 63 0.25 -12.52 -8.88
CA GLY A 63 1.20 -13.63 -8.90
C GLY A 63 2.63 -13.15 -9.19
N HIS A 64 3.32 -13.87 -10.07
CA HIS A 64 4.65 -13.50 -10.55
C HIS A 64 4.50 -12.88 -11.94
N LEU A 65 4.90 -11.62 -12.08
CA LEU A 65 4.98 -10.94 -13.37
C LEU A 65 6.18 -11.49 -14.16
N SER A 66 6.06 -11.55 -15.48
CA SER A 66 7.16 -11.98 -16.35
C SER A 66 8.23 -10.88 -16.43
N GLU A 67 9.46 -11.25 -16.80
CA GLU A 67 10.52 -10.27 -17.02
C GLU A 67 10.08 -9.20 -18.04
N GLY A 68 10.23 -7.92 -17.67
CA GLY A 68 9.81 -6.80 -18.50
C GLY A 68 8.34 -6.39 -18.39
N GLN A 69 7.55 -7.03 -17.50
CA GLN A 69 6.20 -6.58 -17.16
C GLN A 69 6.18 -5.85 -15.82
N ASP A 70 5.34 -4.82 -15.72
CA ASP A 70 5.07 -4.09 -14.48
C ASP A 70 3.58 -3.70 -14.41
N ILE A 71 3.12 -3.29 -13.24
CA ILE A 71 1.73 -2.89 -13.01
C ILE A 71 1.63 -1.36 -13.13
N ILE A 72 0.86 -0.91 -14.12
CA ILE A 72 0.41 0.48 -14.19
C ILE A 72 -0.69 0.67 -13.15
N LEU A 73 -0.32 1.34 -12.06
CA LEU A 73 -1.20 1.54 -10.94
C LEU A 73 -2.34 2.51 -11.26
N HIS A 74 -3.56 2.14 -10.91
CA HIS A 74 -4.69 3.06 -10.89
C HIS A 74 -4.49 4.13 -9.79
N PRO A 75 -4.96 5.38 -9.94
CA PRO A 75 -4.88 6.43 -8.90
C PRO A 75 -5.36 6.00 -7.50
N ILE A 76 -6.31 5.08 -7.44
CA ILE A 76 -6.81 4.50 -6.17
C ILE A 76 -5.74 3.62 -5.50
N ALA A 77 -4.94 2.87 -6.27
CA ALA A 77 -3.83 2.09 -5.72
C ALA A 77 -2.73 3.00 -5.16
N TYR A 78 -2.44 4.12 -5.82
CA TYR A 78 -1.56 5.16 -5.29
C TYR A 78 -2.07 5.72 -3.95
N ALA A 79 -3.37 5.99 -3.84
CA ALA A 79 -3.97 6.45 -2.59
C ALA A 79 -3.81 5.40 -1.47
N GLY A 80 -4.00 4.11 -1.78
CA GLY A 80 -3.73 3.01 -0.87
C GLY A 80 -2.26 2.94 -0.44
N TRP A 81 -1.33 3.11 -1.38
CA TRP A 81 0.11 3.16 -1.09
C TRP A 81 0.47 4.32 -0.15
N VAL A 82 -0.07 5.52 -0.39
CA VAL A 82 0.08 6.68 0.52
C VAL A 82 -0.51 6.39 1.90
N GLY A 83 -1.65 5.69 1.96
CA GLY A 83 -2.27 5.25 3.21
C GLY A 83 -1.33 4.37 4.05
N LEU A 84 -0.60 3.45 3.41
CA LEU A 84 0.41 2.63 4.09
C LEU A 84 1.59 3.48 4.57
N PHE A 85 2.03 4.43 3.76
CA PHE A 85 3.12 5.33 4.11
C PHE A 85 2.78 6.17 5.35
N VAL A 86 1.60 6.79 5.38
CA VAL A 86 1.12 7.57 6.54
C VAL A 86 0.94 6.69 7.77
N THR A 87 0.41 5.47 7.59
CA THR A 87 0.27 4.51 8.70
C THR A 87 1.63 4.14 9.29
N ALA A 88 2.64 3.93 8.44
CA ALA A 88 4.00 3.64 8.89
C ALA A 88 4.61 4.82 9.66
N LEU A 89 4.42 6.06 9.18
CA LEU A 89 4.86 7.26 9.89
C LEU A 89 4.18 7.39 11.26
N ASN A 90 2.88 7.08 11.35
CA ASN A 90 2.12 7.13 12.61
C ASN A 90 2.54 6.04 13.61
N LEU A 91 3.28 5.02 13.18
CA LEU A 91 3.83 3.96 14.03
C LEU A 91 5.27 4.27 14.50
N LEU A 92 5.93 5.27 13.93
CA LEU A 92 7.27 5.64 14.36
C LEU A 92 7.21 6.27 15.76
N PRO A 93 8.09 5.85 16.69
CA PRO A 93 8.20 6.53 17.97
C PRO A 93 8.76 7.94 17.74
N VAL A 94 7.97 8.95 18.10
CA VAL A 94 8.43 10.35 18.22
C VAL A 94 9.27 10.57 19.46
#